data_AF-A0AAX3JPE5-F1
#
_entry.id   AF-A0AAX3JPE5-F1
#
_cell.length_a   1.000
_cell.length_b   1.000
_cell.length_c   1.000
_cell.angle_alpha   90.00
_cell.angle_beta   90.00
_cell.angle_gamma   90.00
#
_symmetry.space_group_name_H-M   'P 1'
#
loop_
_entity.id
_entity.type
_entity.pdbx_description
1 polymer ?
#
loop_
_entity_poly.entity_id
_entity_poly.type
_entity_poly.pdbx_seq_one_letter_code
_entity_poly.pdbx_strand_id
1 'polypeptide(L)'
;MRKILIICILGNSQKSSELNVLGQFDKIASMLNMPFVSKYSNTSYFEVDFLRINLYGRNKASDFERFRDSNSAIIYVNETTILHKKTLIEYLKRLRVGKQTVIFDTNPDHSEHYFKTDYIDNKTTYATYITTYDNALISQS
;
A
#
# COMPACT_ATOMS: atom_id res chain seq x y z
N MET A 1 -2.76 -0.19 -25.08
CA MET A 1 -3.16 -0.81 -23.79
C MET A 1 -3.23 0.26 -22.71
N ARG A 2 -4.35 0.38 -21.98
CA ARG A 2 -4.45 1.29 -20.83
C ARG A 2 -3.69 0.64 -19.66
N LYS A 3 -2.53 1.19 -19.29
CA LYS A 3 -1.77 0.74 -18.11
C LYS A 3 -2.67 0.85 -16.87
N ILE A 4 -2.89 -0.26 -16.19
CA ILE A 4 -3.54 -0.28 -14.86
C ILE A 4 -2.55 0.36 -13.90
N LEU A 5 -2.99 1.42 -13.21
CA LEU A 5 -2.18 2.11 -12.23
C LEU A 5 -2.51 1.56 -10.84
N ILE A 6 -1.49 0.99 -10.19
CA ILE A 6 -1.54 0.56 -8.80
C ILE A 6 -0.74 1.58 -7.99
N ILE A 7 -1.32 2.08 -6.90
CA ILE A 7 -0.64 2.98 -5.96
C ILE A 7 -0.32 2.21 -4.70
N CYS A 8 0.95 2.21 -4.32
CA CYS A 8 1.43 1.73 -3.04
C CYS A 8 1.85 2.94 -2.21
N ILE A 9 1.23 3.08 -1.04
CA ILE A 9 1.44 4.18 -0.10
C ILE A 9 2.14 3.62 1.12
N LEU A 10 3.29 4.20 1.45
CA LEU A 10 4.12 3.74 2.56
C LEU A 10 3.96 4.69 3.75
N GLY A 11 3.48 4.15 4.88
CA GLY A 11 3.16 4.91 6.10
C GLY A 11 4.37 5.52 6.84
N ASN A 12 5.59 4.99 6.66
CA ASN A 12 6.79 5.45 7.37
C ASN A 12 7.86 6.04 6.43
N SER A 13 9.04 6.38 6.97
CA SER A 13 10.16 6.97 6.22
C SER A 13 10.42 6.17 4.93
N GLN A 14 10.37 6.88 3.81
CA GLN A 14 10.36 6.31 2.46
C GLN A 14 11.46 5.25 2.27
N LYS A 15 12.67 5.44 2.81
CA LYS A 15 13.79 4.51 2.60
C LYS A 15 13.61 3.13 3.27
N SER A 16 13.12 3.05 4.51
CA SER A 16 13.06 1.77 5.24
C SER A 16 11.90 0.90 4.73
N SER A 17 10.71 1.50 4.59
CA SER A 17 9.54 0.80 4.09
C SER A 17 9.64 0.46 2.59
N GLU A 18 10.32 1.30 1.78
CA GLU A 18 10.56 0.96 0.36
C GLU A 18 11.47 -0.26 0.22
N LEU A 19 12.56 -0.35 0.99
CA LEU A 19 13.48 -1.49 0.88
C LEU A 19 12.80 -2.80 1.27
N ASN A 20 11.99 -2.79 2.33
CA ASN A 20 11.24 -3.97 2.77
C ASN A 20 10.20 -4.39 1.72
N VAL A 21 9.40 -3.45 1.21
CA VAL A 21 8.35 -3.75 0.23
C VAL A 21 8.95 -4.16 -1.12
N LEU A 22 9.93 -3.43 -1.64
CA LEU A 22 10.60 -3.77 -2.90
C LEU A 22 11.29 -5.14 -2.83
N GLY A 23 11.98 -5.44 -1.72
CA GLY A 23 12.62 -6.74 -1.54
C GLY A 23 11.63 -7.90 -1.46
N GLN A 24 10.42 -7.69 -0.92
CA GLN A 24 9.36 -8.70 -0.94
C GLN A 24 8.78 -8.89 -2.35
N PHE A 25 8.52 -7.81 -3.08
CA PHE A 25 8.03 -7.90 -4.46
C PHE A 25 9.03 -8.60 -5.38
N ASP A 26 10.33 -8.33 -5.24
CA ASP A 26 11.39 -9.00 -6.00
C ASP A 26 11.41 -10.52 -5.75
N LYS A 27 11.32 -10.92 -4.47
CA LYS A 27 11.23 -12.34 -4.07
C LYS A 27 9.98 -13.01 -4.65
N ILE A 28 8.81 -12.37 -4.51
CA ILE A 28 7.54 -12.91 -5.02
C ILE A 28 7.58 -13.03 -6.54
N ALA A 29 8.05 -12.00 -7.25
CA ALA A 29 8.17 -12.01 -8.70
C ALA A 29 9.12 -13.13 -9.17
N SER A 30 10.24 -13.31 -8.48
CA SER A 30 11.18 -14.40 -8.75
C SER A 30 10.53 -15.78 -8.53
N MET A 31 9.79 -15.96 -7.43
CA MET A 31 9.08 -17.21 -7.13
C MET A 31 7.99 -17.53 -8.16
N LEU A 32 7.33 -16.51 -8.69
CA LEU A 32 6.27 -16.65 -9.70
C LEU A 32 6.79 -16.61 -11.14
N ASN A 33 8.11 -16.50 -11.35
CA ASN A 33 8.75 -16.34 -12.65
C ASN A 33 8.17 -15.15 -13.46
N MET A 34 7.93 -14.03 -12.78
CA MET A 34 7.39 -12.80 -13.35
C MET A 34 8.48 -11.74 -13.55
N PRO A 35 8.41 -10.93 -14.62
CA PRO A 35 9.33 -9.82 -14.82
C PRO A 35 9.25 -8.80 -13.66
N PHE A 36 10.39 -8.41 -13.09
CA PHE A 36 10.47 -7.35 -12.09
C PHE A 36 11.49 -6.29 -12.50
N VAL A 37 11.08 -5.03 -12.47
CA VAL A 37 11.96 -3.87 -12.68
C VAL A 37 11.96 -3.04 -11.41
N SER A 38 13.09 -3.10 -10.70
CA SER A 38 13.26 -2.35 -9.45
C SER A 38 13.26 -0.83 -9.67
N LYS A 39 13.00 -0.10 -8.59
CA LYS A 39 12.99 1.37 -8.57
C LYS A 39 14.41 1.93 -8.80
N TYR A 40 14.55 2.86 -9.74
CA TYR A 40 15.77 3.68 -9.89
C TYR A 40 15.74 4.91 -8.97
N SER A 41 16.91 5.45 -8.61
CA SER A 41 17.07 6.56 -7.64
C SER A 41 16.16 7.77 -7.89
N ASN A 42 15.85 8.09 -9.14
CA ASN A 42 15.05 9.25 -9.54
C ASN A 42 13.59 8.93 -9.89
N THR A 43 13.18 7.66 -9.79
CA THR A 43 11.82 7.21 -10.09
C THR A 43 11.02 7.01 -8.82
N SER A 44 9.70 7.16 -8.89
CA SER A 44 8.76 6.89 -7.77
C SER A 44 7.84 5.72 -8.11
N TYR A 45 8.36 4.72 -8.83
CA TYR A 45 7.61 3.52 -9.21
C TYR A 45 8.56 2.34 -9.43
N PHE A 46 8.00 1.15 -9.43
CA PHE A 46 8.62 -0.08 -9.91
C PHE A 46 7.62 -0.81 -10.84
N GLU A 47 8.08 -1.84 -11.56
CA GLU A 47 7.20 -2.61 -12.45
C GLU A 47 7.25 -4.10 -12.12
N VAL A 48 6.08 -4.74 -12.09
CA VAL A 48 5.90 -6.19 -11.96
C VAL A 48 5.04 -6.64 -13.13
N ASP A 49 5.54 -7.55 -13.95
CA ASP A 49 4.82 -8.07 -15.14
C ASP A 49 4.19 -6.96 -15.99
N PHE A 50 4.99 -5.94 -16.31
CA PHE A 50 4.61 -4.75 -17.09
C PHE A 50 3.54 -3.84 -16.43
N LEU A 51 3.10 -4.16 -15.21
CA LEU A 51 2.24 -3.30 -14.40
C LEU A 51 3.10 -2.33 -13.61
N ARG A 52 2.77 -1.04 -13.74
CA ARG A 52 3.44 0.02 -13.00
C ARG A 52 2.81 0.19 -11.62
N ILE A 53 3.63 0.11 -10.60
CA ILE A 53 3.25 0.34 -9.20
C ILE A 53 3.94 1.62 -8.74
N ASN A 54 3.16 2.69 -8.55
CA ASN A 54 3.68 3.96 -8.05
C ASN A 54 3.85 3.90 -6.53
N LEU A 55 4.96 4.44 -6.05
CA LEU A 55 5.32 4.55 -4.64
C LEU A 55 5.18 6.00 -4.18
N TYR A 56 4.46 6.21 -3.09
CA TYR A 56 4.32 7.53 -2.47
C TYR A 56 4.66 7.47 -0.98
N GLY A 57 5.55 8.35 -0.54
CA GLY A 57 5.85 8.54 0.87
C GLY A 57 5.00 9.64 1.51
N ARG A 58 4.74 9.53 2.82
CA ARG A 58 4.00 10.53 3.61
C ARG A 58 4.70 11.90 3.69
N ASN A 59 6.03 11.92 3.72
CA ASN A 59 6.81 13.08 4.18
C ASN A 59 7.31 14.02 3.07
N LYS A 60 7.02 13.74 1.80
CA LYS A 60 7.47 14.57 0.68
C LYS A 60 6.29 15.28 0.03
N ALA A 61 6.29 16.61 0.09
CA ALA A 61 5.29 17.43 -0.59
C ALA A 61 5.20 17.11 -2.10
N SER A 62 6.33 16.83 -2.73
CA SER A 62 6.41 16.40 -4.15
C SER A 62 5.66 15.09 -4.42
N ASP A 63 5.68 14.15 -3.47
CA ASP A 63 4.99 12.86 -3.63
C ASP A 63 3.49 13.08 -3.49
N PHE A 64 3.08 13.98 -2.60
CA PHE A 64 1.69 14.36 -2.43
C PHE A 64 1.11 15.10 -3.66
N GLU A 65 1.89 15.97 -4.31
CA GLU A 65 1.49 16.61 -5.57
C GLU A 65 1.32 15.58 -6.70
N ARG A 66 2.34 14.73 -6.92
CA ARG A 66 2.28 13.64 -7.92
C ARG A 66 1.13 12.67 -7.67
N PHE A 67 0.78 12.46 -6.39
CA PHE A 67 -0.33 11.62 -6.00
C PHE A 67 -1.68 12.27 -6.35
N ARG A 68 -1.82 13.59 -6.13
CA ARG A 68 -3.05 14.31 -6.47
C ARG A 68 -3.39 14.20 -7.96
N ASP A 69 -2.40 14.20 -8.83
CA ASP A 69 -2.66 14.09 -10.27
C ASP A 69 -2.85 12.64 -10.76
N SER A 70 -2.85 11.66 -9.84
CA SER A 70 -2.95 10.24 -10.17
C SER A 70 -4.39 9.71 -10.21
N ASN A 71 -4.59 8.60 -10.92
CA ASN A 71 -5.89 7.93 -11.03
C ASN A 71 -5.73 6.41 -11.13
N SER A 72 -6.24 5.66 -10.15
CA SER A 72 -5.84 4.27 -9.89
C SER A 72 -6.98 3.29 -9.73
N ALA A 73 -6.71 2.04 -10.09
CA ALA A 73 -7.66 0.94 -9.91
C ALA A 73 -7.51 0.27 -8.54
N ILE A 74 -6.28 0.24 -8.01
CA ILE A 74 -5.95 -0.38 -6.72
C ILE A 74 -5.08 0.58 -5.92
N ILE A 75 -5.39 0.71 -4.63
CA ILE A 75 -4.56 1.41 -3.65
C ILE A 75 -4.20 0.43 -2.54
N TYR A 76 -2.91 0.27 -2.29
CA TYR A 76 -2.37 -0.42 -1.12
C TYR A 76 -1.79 0.61 -0.15
N VAL A 77 -2.12 0.49 1.13
CA VAL A 77 -1.63 1.39 2.17
C VAL A 77 -1.00 0.57 3.29
N ASN A 78 0.31 0.72 3.48
CA ASN A 78 1.03 0.13 4.58
C ASN A 78 1.01 1.03 5.82
N GLU A 79 0.95 0.43 7.01
CA GLU A 79 0.92 1.11 8.31
C GLU A 79 -0.17 2.19 8.38
N THR A 80 -1.40 1.80 8.00
CA THR A 80 -2.49 2.75 7.78
C THR A 80 -2.84 3.59 9.02
N THR A 81 -2.72 3.06 10.23
CA THR A 81 -3.01 3.81 11.48
C THR A 81 -2.08 5.01 11.68
N ILE A 82 -0.89 5.03 11.07
CA ILE A 82 0.05 6.16 11.16
C ILE A 82 -0.41 7.36 10.31
N LEU A 83 -1.28 7.14 9.33
CA LEU A 83 -1.78 8.21 8.47
C LEU A 83 -2.82 9.07 9.19
N HIS A 84 -2.80 10.38 8.92
CA HIS A 84 -3.90 11.25 9.33
C HIS A 84 -5.15 10.96 8.48
N LYS A 85 -6.33 10.99 9.11
CA LYS A 85 -7.63 10.80 8.46
C LYS A 85 -7.80 11.61 7.17
N LYS A 86 -7.42 12.90 7.18
CA LYS A 86 -7.50 13.77 6.00
C LYS A 86 -6.62 13.27 4.84
N THR A 87 -5.42 12.79 5.14
CA THR A 87 -4.50 12.22 4.15
C THR A 87 -5.09 10.96 3.53
N LEU A 88 -5.65 10.07 4.35
CA LEU A 88 -6.31 8.86 3.84
C LEU A 88 -7.52 9.19 2.94
N ILE A 89 -8.35 10.15 3.32
CA ILE A 89 -9.49 10.58 2.49
C ILE A 89 -9.02 11.13 1.14
N GLU A 90 -7.94 11.92 1.12
CA GLU A 90 -7.34 12.39 -0.13
C GLU A 90 -6.84 11.24 -1.00
N TYR A 91 -6.40 10.15 -0.37
CA TYR A 91 -5.96 8.97 -1.07
C TYR A 91 -7.10 8.23 -1.76
N LEU A 92 -8.19 8.02 -1.03
CA LEU A 92 -9.37 7.34 -1.54
C LEU A 92 -10.02 8.07 -2.72
N LYS A 93 -9.91 9.41 -2.79
CA LYS A 93 -10.40 10.21 -3.92
C LYS A 93 -9.72 9.90 -5.26
N ARG A 94 -8.58 9.19 -5.28
CA ARG A 94 -7.85 8.85 -6.53
C ARG A 94 -8.27 7.52 -7.14
N LEU A 95 -9.23 6.83 -6.52
CA LEU A 95 -9.80 5.62 -7.09
C LEU A 95 -10.66 5.97 -8.32
N ARG A 96 -10.38 5.31 -9.45
CA ARG A 96 -11.17 5.45 -10.68
C ARG A 96 -12.60 4.98 -10.45
N VAL A 97 -13.60 5.72 -10.91
CA VAL A 97 -15.01 5.26 -10.96
C VAL A 97 -15.08 3.86 -11.63
N GLY A 98 -15.52 2.82 -10.90
CA GLY A 98 -15.50 1.42 -11.36
C GLY A 98 -15.06 0.38 -10.31
N LYS A 99 -14.51 -0.78 -10.75
CA LYS A 99 -13.93 -1.83 -9.87
C LYS A 99 -12.71 -1.27 -9.13
N GLN A 100 -12.92 -0.87 -7.88
CA GLN A 100 -11.95 -0.20 -7.02
C GLN A 100 -11.68 -1.09 -5.82
N THR A 101 -10.41 -1.44 -5.61
CA THR A 101 -10.00 -2.18 -4.41
C THR A 101 -9.01 -1.35 -3.63
N VAL A 102 -9.26 -1.20 -2.33
CA VAL A 102 -8.30 -0.64 -1.39
C VAL A 102 -7.90 -1.73 -0.42
N ILE A 103 -6.60 -1.88 -0.21
CA ILE A 103 -6.02 -2.84 0.70
C ILE A 103 -5.27 -2.06 1.76
N PHE A 104 -5.62 -2.30 3.02
CA PHE A 104 -4.98 -1.69 4.17
C PHE A 104 -4.21 -2.76 4.93
N ASP A 105 -2.95 -2.47 5.23
CA ASP A 105 -2.14 -3.22 6.17
C ASP A 105 -1.79 -2.30 7.35
N THR A 106 -1.98 -2.80 8.57
CA THR A 106 -1.72 -2.02 9.78
C THR A 106 -1.72 -2.89 11.03
N ASN A 107 -0.91 -2.50 12.01
CA ASN A 107 -1.06 -2.99 13.37
C ASN A 107 -2.23 -2.26 14.07
N PRO A 108 -2.89 -2.88 15.06
CA PRO A 108 -3.90 -2.22 15.88
C PRO A 108 -3.36 -0.97 16.58
N ASP A 109 -4.24 0.01 16.78
CA ASP A 109 -4.01 1.22 17.57
C ASP A 109 -5.10 1.28 18.68
N HIS A 110 -5.16 2.37 19.43
CA HIS A 110 -6.19 2.61 20.44
C HIS A 110 -7.63 2.46 19.88
N SER A 111 -8.57 2.04 20.73
CA SER A 111 -9.93 1.65 20.34
C SER A 111 -10.77 2.76 19.72
N GLU A 112 -10.42 4.02 19.98
CA GLU A 112 -11.08 5.22 19.45
C GLU A 112 -10.42 5.74 18.16
N HIS A 113 -9.37 5.06 17.67
CA HIS A 113 -8.68 5.47 16.47
C HIS A 113 -9.65 5.49 15.27
N TYR A 114 -9.63 6.59 14.51
CA TYR A 114 -10.58 6.82 13.41
C TYR A 114 -10.60 5.66 12.39
N PHE A 115 -9.44 5.02 12.16
CA PHE A 115 -9.36 3.92 11.20
C PHE A 115 -10.19 2.72 11.66
N LYS A 116 -10.20 2.44 12.97
CA LYS A 116 -11.03 1.38 13.54
C LYS A 116 -12.51 1.74 13.42
N THR A 117 -12.91 2.91 13.93
CA THR A 117 -14.33 3.30 14.00
C THR A 117 -14.96 3.49 12.63
N ASP A 118 -14.21 4.07 11.68
CA ASP A 118 -14.77 4.48 10.39
C ASP A 118 -14.66 3.38 9.32
N TYR A 119 -13.66 2.49 9.43
CA TYR A 119 -13.37 1.48 8.40
C TYR A 119 -13.49 0.04 8.91
N ILE A 120 -12.87 -0.32 10.04
CA ILE A 120 -12.86 -1.72 10.52
C ILE A 120 -14.23 -2.12 11.07
N ASP A 121 -14.82 -1.28 11.93
CA ASP A 121 -16.13 -1.56 12.54
C ASP A 121 -17.28 -1.40 11.52
N ASN A 122 -16.98 -0.93 10.30
CA ASN A 122 -17.95 -0.73 9.23
C ASN A 122 -18.18 -2.03 8.42
N LYS A 123 -19.45 -2.44 8.27
CA LYS A 123 -19.85 -3.70 7.61
C LYS A 123 -19.51 -3.80 6.13
N THR A 124 -19.10 -2.71 5.49
CA THR A 124 -18.67 -2.72 4.07
C THR A 124 -17.22 -3.14 3.89
N THR A 125 -16.44 -3.23 4.96
CA THR A 125 -15.02 -3.60 4.91
C THR A 125 -14.87 -5.09 5.24
N TYR A 126 -14.17 -5.81 4.38
CA TYR A 126 -13.68 -7.14 4.72
C TYR A 126 -12.40 -6.99 5.54
N ALA A 127 -12.38 -7.53 6.76
CA ALA A 127 -11.23 -7.49 7.66
C ALA A 127 -10.80 -8.89 8.05
N THR A 128 -9.49 -9.14 8.00
CA THR A 128 -8.84 -10.35 8.52
C THR A 128 -7.83 -9.91 9.58
N TYR A 129 -7.82 -10.62 10.71
CA TYR A 129 -6.87 -10.39 11.80
C TYR A 129 -5.82 -11.50 11.76
N ILE A 130 -4.56 -11.12 11.67
CA ILE A 130 -3.42 -12.05 11.60
C ILE A 130 -2.60 -11.89 12.87
N THR A 131 -2.29 -13.00 13.51
CA THR A 131 -1.43 -13.10 14.69
C THR A 131 -0.13 -13.82 14.35
N THR A 132 0.82 -13.87 15.27
CA THR A 132 2.06 -14.65 15.09
C THR A 132 1.79 -16.15 14.95
N TYR A 133 0.69 -16.66 15.50
CA TYR A 133 0.32 -18.07 15.41
C TYR A 133 -0.12 -18.49 14.00
N ASP A 134 -0.53 -17.53 13.17
CA ASP A 134 -0.92 -17.77 11.78
C ASP A 134 0.29 -17.91 10.84
N ASN A 135 1.50 -17.60 11.33
CA ASN A 135 2.72 -17.67 10.54
C ASN A 135 3.35 -19.07 10.62
N ALA A 136 3.08 -19.89 9.60
CA ALA A 136 3.63 -21.24 9.47
C ALA A 136 5.17 -21.32 9.36
N LEU A 137 5.86 -20.20 9.18
CA LEU A 137 7.32 -20.13 9.05
C LEU A 137 8.03 -19.81 10.37
N ILE A 138 7.28 -19.38 11.41
CA ILE A 138 7.85 -19.17 12.74
C ILE A 138 7.81 -20.53 13.45
N SER A 139 8.97 -21.05 13.88
CA SER A 139 8.97 -22.27 14.70
C SER A 139 8.21 -21.97 15.99
N GLN A 140 7.23 -22.82 16.30
CA GLN A 140 6.59 -22.79 17.61
C GLN A 140 7.65 -23.18 18.64
N SER A 141 8.16 -22.20 19.38
CA SER A 141 9.05 -22.40 20.53
C SER A 141 8.27 -22.84 21.75
#